data_AF-A0A1H1RAX1-F1
#
_entry.id   AF-A0A1H1RAX1-F1
#
_cell.length_a   1.000
_cell.length_b   1.000
_cell.length_c   1.000
_cell.angle_alpha   90.00
_cell.angle_beta   90.00
_cell.angle_gamma   90.00
#
_symmetry.space_group_name_H-M   'P 1'
#
loop_
_entity.id
_entity.type
_entity.pdbx_description
1 polymer ?
#
loop_
_entity_poly.entity_id
_entity_poly.type
_entity_poly.pdbx_seq_one_letter_code
_entity_poly.pdbx_strand_id
1 'polypeptide(L)'
;MRRLVDVRITRWYFKLLYVVGAWLLGIPVLALLNALHLPPAAVDAVSGAVSLASVLLGARIFRGRGEPVAPPRPWWKMTARPRLSRALGVLFALTPASAAAVAIAAAFGVDAASEALGRYTEAGLWTSVLALTALAALYLNSAARLRRLPALPVEPKFRTPGALR
;
A
#
# COMPACT_ATOMS: atom_id res chain seq x y z
N MET A 1 -13.18 -26.84 5.59
CA MET A 1 -13.67 -25.63 4.88
C MET A 1 -12.52 -24.62 4.81
N ARG A 2 -11.94 -24.39 3.61
CA ARG A 2 -10.92 -23.34 3.44
C ARG A 2 -11.63 -21.99 3.41
N ARG A 3 -11.32 -21.08 4.31
CA ARG A 3 -11.88 -19.72 4.26
C ARG A 3 -11.25 -19.03 3.05
N LEU A 4 -11.99 -18.18 2.33
CA LEU A 4 -11.41 -17.35 1.24
C LEU A 4 -10.19 -16.54 1.71
N VAL A 5 -10.13 -16.26 3.02
CA VAL A 5 -9.01 -15.60 3.71
C VAL A 5 -7.76 -16.48 3.86
N ASP A 6 -7.76 -17.73 3.40
CA ASP A 6 -6.59 -18.64 3.40
C ASP A 6 -5.83 -18.64 2.07
N VAL A 7 -6.25 -17.84 1.09
CA VAL A 7 -5.46 -17.64 -0.13
C VAL A 7 -4.15 -16.92 0.23
N ARG A 8 -3.02 -17.51 -0.16
CA ARG A 8 -1.67 -17.04 0.21
C ARG A 8 -0.81 -17.00 -1.04
N ILE A 9 -0.42 -15.80 -1.44
CA ILE A 9 0.34 -15.57 -2.66
C ILE A 9 1.83 -15.50 -2.31
N THR A 10 2.56 -16.55 -2.69
CA THR A 10 4.02 -16.66 -2.48
C THR A 10 4.80 -16.25 -3.73
N ARG A 11 4.32 -16.66 -4.91
CA ARG A 11 4.99 -16.44 -6.20
C ARG A 11 4.88 -14.99 -6.66
N TRP A 12 5.97 -14.44 -7.20
CA TRP A 12 6.08 -13.01 -7.52
C TRP A 12 5.10 -12.56 -8.62
N TYR A 13 4.88 -13.40 -9.64
CA TYR A 13 4.01 -13.06 -10.77
C TYR A 13 2.54 -12.92 -10.34
N PHE A 14 2.07 -13.70 -9.38
CA PHE A 14 0.72 -13.55 -8.82
C PHE A 14 0.61 -12.29 -7.94
N LYS A 15 1.69 -11.85 -7.30
CA LYS A 15 1.70 -10.56 -6.59
C LYS A 15 1.59 -9.41 -7.57
N LEU A 16 2.32 -9.48 -8.68
CA LEU A 16 2.23 -8.50 -9.75
C LEU A 16 0.82 -8.48 -10.34
N LEU A 17 0.25 -9.65 -10.66
CA LEU A 17 -1.13 -9.77 -11.16
C LEU A 17 -2.14 -9.16 -10.19
N TYR A 18 -1.97 -9.37 -8.88
CA TYR A 18 -2.82 -8.73 -7.87
C TYR A 18 -2.67 -7.21 -7.87
N VAL A 19 -1.45 -6.68 -7.91
CA VAL A 19 -1.22 -5.22 -7.92
C VAL A 19 -1.83 -4.58 -9.17
N VAL A 20 -1.61 -5.18 -10.34
CA VAL A 20 -2.20 -4.72 -11.59
C VAL A 20 -3.72 -4.84 -11.55
N GLY A 21 -4.26 -5.96 -11.07
CA GLY A 21 -5.70 -6.16 -10.93
C GLY A 21 -6.35 -5.17 -9.97
N ALA A 22 -5.72 -4.88 -8.83
CA ALA A 22 -6.18 -3.88 -7.88
C ALA A 22 -6.14 -2.46 -8.46
N TRP A 23 -5.13 -2.14 -9.27
CA TRP A 23 -5.06 -0.87 -9.98
C TRP A 23 -6.16 -0.76 -11.05
N LEU A 24 -6.35 -1.81 -11.85
CA LEU A 24 -7.40 -1.87 -12.87
C LEU A 24 -8.81 -1.83 -12.28
N LEU A 25 -9.01 -2.38 -11.07
CA LEU A 25 -10.29 -2.32 -10.35
C LEU A 25 -10.76 -0.89 -10.07
N GLY A 26 -9.83 0.08 -9.99
CA GLY A 26 -10.17 1.48 -9.83
C GLY A 26 -11.03 2.04 -10.97
N ILE A 27 -10.81 1.56 -12.20
CA ILE A 27 -11.51 2.05 -13.40
C ILE A 27 -13.03 1.75 -13.35
N PRO A 28 -13.48 0.49 -13.21
CA PRO A 28 -14.92 0.20 -13.14
C PRO A 28 -15.56 0.74 -11.87
N VAL A 29 -14.82 0.83 -10.75
CA VAL A 29 -15.33 1.46 -9.52
C VAL A 29 -15.62 2.92 -9.78
N LEU A 30 -14.67 3.68 -10.34
CA LEU A 30 -14.89 5.09 -10.67
C LEU A 30 -16.03 5.28 -11.67
N ALA A 31 -16.08 4.46 -12.72
CA ALA A 31 -17.16 4.51 -13.72
C ALA A 31 -18.54 4.26 -13.08
N LEU A 32 -18.65 3.29 -12.17
CA LEU A 32 -19.88 2.99 -11.44
C LEU A 32 -20.29 4.15 -10.53
N LEU A 33 -19.36 4.72 -9.77
CA LEU A 33 -19.64 5.84 -8.86
C LEU A 33 -20.12 7.09 -9.63
N ASN A 34 -19.53 7.35 -10.80
CA ASN A 34 -19.96 8.41 -11.69
C ASN A 34 -21.34 8.14 -12.32
N ALA A 35 -21.61 6.90 -12.73
CA ALA A 35 -22.92 6.51 -13.26
C ALA A 35 -24.05 6.67 -12.23
N LEU A 36 -23.72 6.51 -10.94
CA LEU A 36 -24.62 6.76 -9.82
C LEU A 36 -24.76 8.27 -9.46
N HIS A 37 -24.11 9.17 -10.21
CA HIS A 37 -24.14 10.61 -10.00
C HIS A 37 -23.79 11.02 -8.56
N LEU A 38 -22.84 10.31 -7.94
CA LEU A 38 -22.43 10.61 -6.58
C LEU A 38 -21.68 11.96 -6.50
N PRO A 39 -21.81 12.69 -5.38
CA PRO A 39 -21.02 13.90 -5.16
C PRO A 39 -19.51 13.60 -5.23
N PRO A 40 -18.67 14.51 -5.74
CA PRO A 40 -17.22 14.29 -5.88
C PRO A 40 -16.54 13.81 -4.59
N ALA A 41 -16.91 14.39 -3.44
CA ALA A 41 -16.38 13.97 -2.14
C ALA A 41 -16.70 12.49 -1.81
N ALA A 42 -17.87 11.99 -2.20
CA ALA A 42 -18.23 10.59 -2.01
C ALA A 42 -17.45 9.68 -2.97
N VAL A 43 -17.26 10.11 -4.21
CA VAL A 43 -16.44 9.39 -5.20
C VAL A 43 -15.00 9.24 -4.70
N ASP A 44 -14.40 10.33 -4.21
CA ASP A 44 -13.05 10.37 -3.66
C ASP A 44 -12.91 9.46 -2.43
N ALA A 45 -13.87 9.55 -1.50
CA ALA A 45 -13.87 8.74 -0.28
C ALA A 45 -13.96 7.24 -0.58
N VAL A 46 -14.88 6.83 -1.46
CA VAL A 46 -15.04 5.41 -1.83
C VAL A 46 -13.83 4.90 -2.60
N SER A 47 -13.31 5.67 -3.57
CA SER A 47 -12.13 5.29 -4.35
C SER A 47 -10.89 5.16 -3.47
N GLY A 48 -10.72 6.08 -2.51
CA GLY A 48 -9.67 6.02 -1.49
C GLY A 48 -9.81 4.79 -0.58
N ALA A 49 -11.03 4.49 -0.13
CA ALA A 49 -11.31 3.32 0.70
C ALA A 49 -11.02 2.00 -0.04
N VAL A 50 -11.43 1.88 -1.30
CA VAL A 50 -11.15 0.70 -2.15
C VAL A 50 -9.64 0.53 -2.35
N SER A 51 -8.92 1.62 -2.61
CA SER A 51 -7.46 1.60 -2.78
C SER A 51 -6.77 1.16 -1.49
N LEU A 52 -7.15 1.74 -0.35
CA LEU A 52 -6.62 1.38 0.96
C LEU A 52 -6.92 -0.09 1.30
N ALA A 53 -8.16 -0.53 1.10
CA ALA A 53 -8.58 -1.92 1.32
C ALA A 53 -7.77 -2.89 0.44
N SER A 54 -7.51 -2.54 -0.82
CA SER A 54 -6.70 -3.34 -1.74
C SER A 54 -5.26 -3.48 -1.25
N VAL A 55 -4.65 -2.42 -0.74
CA VAL A 55 -3.29 -2.48 -0.17
C VAL A 55 -3.27 -3.32 1.10
N LEU A 56 -4.24 -3.11 2.00
CA LEU A 56 -4.34 -3.86 3.26
C LEU A 56 -4.56 -5.34 3.01
N LEU A 57 -5.45 -5.71 2.09
CA LEU A 57 -5.71 -7.08 1.68
C LEU A 57 -4.43 -7.70 1.08
N GLY A 58 -3.74 -6.98 0.20
CA GLY A 58 -2.45 -7.37 -0.36
C GLY A 58 -1.42 -7.70 0.72
N ALA A 59 -1.31 -6.84 1.74
CA ALA A 59 -0.42 -7.04 2.87
C ALA A 59 -0.74 -8.29 3.71
N ARG A 60 -1.99 -8.80 3.67
CA ARG A 60 -2.41 -10.03 4.36
C ARG A 60 -2.22 -11.29 3.54
N ILE A 61 -2.50 -11.23 2.24
CA ILE A 61 -2.42 -12.40 1.35
C ILE A 61 -0.99 -12.64 0.84
N PHE A 62 -0.16 -11.60 0.73
CA PHE A 62 1.23 -11.72 0.27
C PHE A 62 2.15 -12.31 1.34
N ARG A 63 2.82 -13.40 0.99
CA ARG A 63 3.79 -14.06 1.87
C ARG A 63 5.21 -13.88 1.38
N GLY A 64 6.12 -13.60 2.32
CA GLY A 64 7.55 -13.54 2.05
C GLY A 64 8.09 -14.92 1.68
N ARG A 65 9.20 -14.96 0.95
CA ARG A 65 9.95 -16.20 0.76
C ARG A 65 10.50 -16.66 2.12
N GLY A 66 10.33 -17.95 2.44
CA GLY A 66 10.70 -18.52 3.74
C GLY A 66 9.81 -18.11 4.91
N GLU A 67 8.71 -17.37 4.67
CA GLU A 67 7.73 -17.07 5.72
C GLU A 67 6.72 -18.21 5.84
N PRO A 68 6.44 -18.73 7.05
CA PRO A 68 5.44 -19.76 7.24
C PRO A 68 4.05 -19.26 6.78
N VAL A 69 3.34 -20.13 6.07
CA VAL A 69 2.03 -19.83 5.47
C VAL A 69 0.93 -19.79 6.55
N ALA A 70 1.05 -20.66 7.54
CA ALA A 70 0.33 -20.63 8.81
C ALA A 70 1.37 -20.50 9.95
N PRO A 71 1.17 -19.63 10.96
CA PRO A 71 -0.07 -18.98 11.39
C PRO A 71 -0.44 -17.66 10.66
N PRO A 72 -1.64 -17.09 10.93
CA PRO A 72 -2.02 -15.76 10.49
C PRO A 72 -0.96 -14.71 10.86
N ARG A 73 -0.74 -13.75 9.96
CA ARG A 73 0.28 -12.73 10.19
C ARG A 73 -0.24 -11.75 11.25
N PRO A 74 0.58 -11.32 12.22
CA PRO A 74 0.19 -10.26 13.15
C PRO A 74 -0.29 -9.02 12.40
N TRP A 75 -1.35 -8.37 12.88
CA TRP A 75 -2.02 -7.27 12.18
C TRP A 75 -1.10 -6.08 11.87
N TRP A 76 -0.05 -5.87 12.69
CA TRP A 76 0.93 -4.81 12.53
C TRP A 76 1.97 -5.09 11.44
N LYS A 77 2.10 -6.35 10.99
CA LYS A 77 3.16 -6.78 10.06
C LYS A 77 2.67 -6.63 8.61
N MET A 78 3.12 -5.58 7.93
CA MET A 78 2.73 -5.30 6.54
C MET A 78 3.54 -6.08 5.51
N THR A 79 4.79 -6.39 5.83
CA THR A 79 5.67 -7.18 4.95
C THR A 79 6.46 -8.21 5.75
N ALA A 80 7.17 -9.10 5.05
CA ALA A 80 8.05 -10.07 5.69
C ALA A 80 9.44 -9.49 6.04
N ARG A 81 9.85 -8.38 5.40
CA ARG A 81 11.24 -7.89 5.46
C ARG A 81 11.29 -6.44 5.94
N PRO A 82 12.14 -6.10 6.93
CA PRO A 82 12.21 -4.75 7.48
C PRO A 82 12.63 -3.71 6.43
N ARG A 83 13.59 -4.03 5.55
CA ARG A 83 14.05 -3.12 4.49
C ARG A 83 12.94 -2.77 3.50
N LEU A 84 12.18 -3.77 3.04
CA LEU A 84 11.05 -3.55 2.13
C LEU A 84 9.94 -2.75 2.80
N SER A 85 9.63 -3.07 4.06
CA SER A 85 8.64 -2.32 4.84
C SER A 85 9.02 -0.85 4.97
N ARG A 86 10.30 -0.56 5.23
CA ARG A 86 10.81 0.80 5.32
C ARG A 86 10.73 1.53 3.98
N ALA A 87 11.18 0.90 2.89
CA ALA A 87 11.15 1.51 1.57
C ALA A 87 9.73 1.91 1.16
N LEU A 88 8.75 1.03 1.36
CA LEU A 88 7.34 1.34 1.10
C LEU A 88 6.80 2.41 2.05
N GLY A 89 7.15 2.35 3.34
CA GLY A 89 6.75 3.37 4.31
C GLY A 89 7.27 4.77 3.96
N VAL A 90 8.52 4.88 3.53
CA VAL A 90 9.10 6.13 3.03
C VAL A 90 8.42 6.58 1.74
N LEU A 91 8.20 5.66 0.79
CA LEU A 91 7.51 5.98 -0.46
C LEU A 91 6.12 6.56 -0.21
N PHE A 92 5.34 5.95 0.70
CA PHE A 92 4.03 6.48 1.08
C PHE A 92 4.09 7.78 1.88
N ALA A 93 5.18 8.04 2.61
CA ALA A 93 5.37 9.29 3.34
C ALA A 93 5.76 10.46 2.43
N LEU A 94 6.38 10.19 1.27
CA LEU A 94 6.79 11.24 0.33
C LEU A 94 5.60 12.04 -0.17
N THR A 95 4.49 11.41 -0.54
CA THR A 95 3.31 12.11 -1.07
C THR A 95 2.69 13.12 -0.09
N PRO A 96 2.34 12.76 1.17
CA PRO A 96 1.84 13.74 2.13
C PRO A 96 2.91 14.79 2.51
N ALA A 97 4.20 14.43 2.54
CA ALA A 97 5.26 15.41 2.75
C ALA A 97 5.37 16.43 1.60
N SER A 98 5.24 15.97 0.35
CA SER A 98 5.17 16.84 -0.82
C SER A 98 3.93 17.72 -0.78
N ALA A 99 2.75 17.17 -0.46
CA ALA A 99 1.53 17.95 -0.31
C ALA A 99 1.67 19.04 0.76
N ALA A 100 2.29 18.73 1.90
CA ALA A 100 2.59 19.70 2.94
C ALA A 100 3.57 20.78 2.46
N ALA A 101 4.63 20.41 1.74
CA ALA A 101 5.58 21.38 1.17
C ALA A 101 4.90 22.32 0.16
N VAL A 102 4.02 21.80 -0.69
CA VAL A 102 3.21 22.61 -1.62
C VAL A 102 2.26 23.54 -0.85
N ALA A 103 1.57 23.05 0.18
CA ALA A 103 0.70 23.86 1.03
C ALA A 103 1.45 25.01 1.72
N ILE A 104 2.65 24.74 2.23
CA ILE A 104 3.52 25.76 2.83
C ILE A 104 3.93 26.79 1.78
N ALA A 105 4.37 26.37 0.59
CA ALA A 105 4.75 27.28 -0.49
C ALA A 105 3.57 28.18 -0.95
N ALA A 106 2.36 27.62 -1.04
CA ALA A 106 1.16 28.37 -1.36
C ALA A 106 0.84 29.42 -0.28
N ALA A 107 1.02 29.08 1.01
CA ALA A 107 0.85 30.02 2.12
C ALA A 107 1.85 31.19 2.09
N PHE A 108 3.02 31.00 1.46
CA PHE A 108 4.00 32.06 1.19
C PHE A 108 3.76 32.82 -0.13
N GLY A 109 2.65 32.57 -0.82
CA GLY A 109 2.28 33.29 -2.04
C GLY A 109 2.94 32.78 -3.32
N VAL A 110 3.41 31.53 -3.36
CA VAL A 110 3.93 30.92 -4.60
C VAL A 110 2.77 30.51 -5.50
N ASP A 111 2.53 31.26 -6.58
CA ASP A 111 1.38 31.06 -7.49
C ASP A 111 1.27 29.63 -8.04
N ALA A 112 2.39 29.05 -8.47
CA ALA A 112 2.43 27.68 -8.99
C ALA A 112 1.99 26.63 -7.95
N ALA A 113 2.22 26.90 -6.65
CA ALA A 113 1.80 26.02 -5.57
C ALA A 113 0.28 26.14 -5.32
N SER A 114 -0.26 27.35 -5.33
CA SER A 114 -1.70 27.60 -5.24
C SER A 114 -2.46 26.95 -6.39
N GLU A 115 -1.95 27.08 -7.62
CA GLU A 115 -2.51 26.41 -8.80
C GLU A 115 -2.47 24.88 -8.67
N ALA A 116 -1.35 24.34 -8.18
CA ALA A 116 -1.21 22.89 -7.98
C ALA A 116 -2.22 22.34 -6.95
N LEU A 117 -2.50 23.08 -5.87
CA LEU A 117 -3.52 22.70 -4.89
C LEU A 117 -4.93 22.83 -5.46
N GLY A 118 -5.20 23.85 -6.27
CA GLY A 118 -6.50 24.09 -6.91
C GLY A 118 -6.95 22.99 -7.88
N ARG A 119 -6.05 22.08 -8.29
CA ARG A 119 -6.40 20.89 -9.10
C ARG A 119 -7.11 19.80 -8.31
N TYR A 120 -7.10 19.86 -6.99
CA TYR A 120 -7.70 18.87 -6.11
C TYR A 120 -8.96 19.44 -5.45
N THR A 121 -9.97 18.60 -5.26
CA THR A 121 -11.04 18.88 -4.31
C THR A 121 -10.45 18.88 -2.90
N GLU A 122 -10.94 19.74 -2.00
CA GLU A 122 -10.49 19.72 -0.59
C GLU A 122 -10.66 18.32 0.02
N ALA A 123 -11.81 17.70 -0.22
CA ALA A 123 -12.10 16.34 0.24
C ALA A 123 -11.13 15.30 -0.34
N GLY A 124 -10.82 15.38 -1.63
CA GLY A 124 -9.90 14.45 -2.30
C GLY A 124 -8.46 14.59 -1.83
N LEU A 125 -8.02 15.83 -1.58
CA LEU A 125 -6.71 16.11 -0.99
C LEU A 125 -6.59 15.48 0.40
N TRP A 126 -7.53 15.77 1.30
CA TRP A 126 -7.51 15.24 2.66
C TRP A 126 -7.63 13.71 2.70
N THR A 127 -8.52 13.14 1.89
CA THR A 127 -8.67 11.67 1.78
C THR A 127 -7.36 11.01 1.38
N SER A 128 -6.67 11.56 0.37
CA SER A 128 -5.40 11.03 -0.13
C SER A 128 -4.29 11.17 0.91
N VAL A 129 -4.17 12.34 1.54
CA VAL A 129 -3.17 12.61 2.58
C VAL A 129 -3.36 11.67 3.77
N LEU A 130 -4.59 11.50 4.26
CA LEU A 130 -4.89 10.62 5.38
C LEU A 130 -4.60 9.15 5.06
N ALA A 131 -5.04 8.67 3.88
CA ALA A 131 -4.82 7.28 3.47
C ALA A 131 -3.32 6.96 3.33
N LEU A 132 -2.56 7.82 2.67
CA LEU A 132 -1.12 7.62 2.47
C LEU A 132 -0.33 7.77 3.77
N THR A 133 -0.72 8.70 4.63
CA THR A 133 -0.11 8.85 5.96
C THR A 133 -0.37 7.61 6.82
N ALA A 134 -1.60 7.05 6.79
CA ALA A 134 -1.92 5.82 7.49
C ALA A 134 -1.09 4.63 6.96
N LEU A 135 -0.95 4.49 5.64
CA LEU A 135 -0.10 3.48 5.03
C LEU A 135 1.37 3.67 5.44
N ALA A 136 1.90 4.89 5.37
CA ALA A 136 3.25 5.21 5.79
C ALA A 136 3.49 4.77 7.25
N ALA A 137 2.60 5.18 8.16
CA ALA A 137 2.68 4.81 9.58
C ALA A 137 2.66 3.30 9.79
N LEU A 138 1.76 2.58 9.11
CA LEU A 138 1.66 1.12 9.22
C LEU A 138 2.92 0.41 8.69
N TYR A 139 3.45 0.83 7.55
CA TYR A 139 4.65 0.25 6.95
C TYR A 139 5.93 0.57 7.74
N LEU A 140 6.05 1.78 8.28
CA LEU A 140 7.16 2.19 9.15
C LEU A 140 7.11 1.50 10.51
N ASN A 141 5.93 1.38 11.15
CA ASN A 141 5.73 0.60 12.38
C ASN A 141 6.07 -0.88 12.15
N SER A 142 5.63 -1.46 11.03
CA SER A 142 6.01 -2.81 10.59
C SER A 142 7.53 -2.94 10.46
N ALA A 143 8.22 -1.98 9.84
CA ALA A 143 9.68 -1.96 9.74
C ALA A 143 10.35 -1.92 11.13
N ALA A 144 9.91 -1.04 12.02
CA ALA A 144 10.48 -0.88 13.36
C ALA A 144 10.37 -2.17 14.18
N ARG A 145 9.20 -2.82 14.15
CA ARG A 145 8.96 -4.09 14.85
C ARG A 145 9.73 -5.25 14.23
N LEU A 146 9.79 -5.35 12.91
CA LEU A 146 10.52 -6.42 12.22
C LEU A 146 12.03 -6.38 12.48
N ARG A 147 12.61 -5.21 12.70
CA ARG A 147 14.04 -5.08 13.04
C ARG A 147 14.40 -5.70 14.39
N ARG A 148 13.41 -5.88 15.28
CA ARG A 148 13.59 -6.46 16.61
C ARG A 148 13.39 -7.98 16.61
N LEU A 149 12.97 -8.56 15.49
CA LEU A 149 12.75 -10.00 15.36
C LEU A 149 13.96 -10.69 14.72
N PRO A 150 14.14 -12.01 14.98
CA PRO A 150 15.15 -12.81 14.30
C PRO A 150 15.00 -12.70 12.78
N ALA A 151 16.13 -12.57 12.08
CA ALA A 151 16.12 -12.53 10.63
C ALA A 151 15.54 -13.83 10.06
N LEU A 152 14.64 -13.72 9.08
CA LEU A 152 14.14 -14.89 8.37
C LEU A 152 15.31 -15.58 7.64
N PRO A 153 15.34 -16.93 7.59
CA PRO A 153 16.34 -17.66 6.83
C PRO A 153 16.40 -17.17 5.39
N VAL A 154 17.58 -16.77 4.94
CA VAL A 154 17.80 -16.39 3.54
C VAL A 154 17.91 -17.67 2.73
N GLU A 155 16.78 -18.16 2.22
CA GLU A 155 16.85 -19.25 1.23
C GLU A 155 17.63 -18.75 -0.01
N PRO A 156 18.62 -19.53 -0.49
CA PRO A 156 19.40 -19.16 -1.66
C PRO A 156 18.47 -18.96 -2.86
N LYS A 157 18.71 -17.88 -3.62
CA LYS A 157 17.85 -17.46 -4.74
C LYS A 157 17.74 -18.57 -5.80
N PHE A 158 18.80 -19.38 -5.92
CA PHE A 158 18.92 -20.55 -6.79
C PHE A 158 19.36 -21.75 -5.96
N ARG A 159 18.72 -22.92 -6.16
CA ARG A 159 19.30 -24.19 -5.70
C ARG A 159 20.40 -24.54 -6.69
N THR A 160 21.66 -24.54 -6.24
CA THR A 160 22.75 -25.09 -7.05
C THR A 160 22.50 -26.58 -7.26
N PRO A 161 22.66 -27.13 -8.49
CA PRO A 161 22.40 -28.54 -8.79
C PRO A 161 23.23 -29.56 -7.98
N GLY A 162 24.23 -29.12 -7.20
CA GLY A 162 25.19 -29.99 -6.52
C GLY A 162 24.74 -30.61 -5.19
N ALA A 163 23.54 -30.30 -4.68
CA ALA A 163 23.04 -30.82 -3.39
C ALA A 163 22.19 -32.11 -3.51
N LEU A 164 22.30 -32.83 -4.63
CA LEU A 164 21.61 -34.11 -4.90
C LEU A 164 22.59 -35.30 -4.95
N ARG A 165 23.61 -35.30 -4.09
CA ARG A 165 24.49 -36.46 -3.88
C ARG A 165 24.32 -36.98 -2.47
#